data_AF-A0A930FRC7-F1
#
_entry.id   AF-A0A930FRC7-F1
#
_cell.length_a   1.000
_cell.length_b   1.000
_cell.length_c   1.000
_cell.angle_alpha   90.00
_cell.angle_beta   90.00
_cell.angle_gamma   90.00
#
_symmetry.space_group_name_H-M   'P 1'
#
loop_
_entity.id
_entity.type
_entity.pdbx_description
1 polymer ?
#
loop_
_entity_poly.entity_id
_entity_poly.type
_entity_poly.pdbx_seq_one_letter_code
_entity_poly.pdbx_strand_id
1 'polypeptide(L)'
;MDRKKKADGLLAGTVLICLLAAPFKETGLLGGGLFHMAFAASVGGIADLFAVSSLFGKPLGISCRTDIIARRRDQIVDMARDMVGKELFTEELLEDFLEKNLSCELILAQIEKQEELLLPLLESACRCGILAVDKGK
;
A
#
# COMPACT_ATOMS: atom_id res chain seq x y z
N MET A 1 -2.61 10.12 -18.74
CA MET A 1 -4.08 10.22 -18.51
C MET A 1 -4.43 9.37 -17.30
N ASP A 2 -4.87 10.00 -16.21
CA ASP A 2 -5.20 9.33 -14.94
C ASP A 2 -6.27 8.25 -15.13
N ARG A 3 -6.07 7.07 -14.52
CA ARG A 3 -7.01 5.93 -14.60
C ARG A 3 -8.43 6.30 -14.16
N LYS A 4 -8.57 7.29 -13.27
CA LYS A 4 -9.86 7.87 -12.86
C LYS A 4 -10.63 8.48 -14.03
N LYS A 5 -9.95 9.26 -14.90
CA LYS A 5 -10.55 9.87 -16.09
C LYS A 5 -11.06 8.84 -17.11
N LYS A 6 -10.48 7.64 -17.14
CA LYS A 6 -10.95 6.53 -17.99
C LYS A 6 -12.23 5.90 -17.45
N ALA A 7 -12.32 5.68 -16.13
CA ALA A 7 -13.52 5.13 -15.49
C ALA A 7 -14.70 6.11 -15.58
N ASP A 8 -14.46 7.40 -15.30
CA ASP A 8 -15.47 8.46 -15.45
C ASP A 8 -15.92 8.61 -16.91
N GLY A 9 -14.98 8.46 -17.85
CA GLY A 9 -15.28 8.45 -19.30
C GLY A 9 -16.12 7.25 -19.74
N LEU A 10 -15.92 6.07 -19.15
CA LEU A 10 -16.72 4.87 -19.44
C LEU A 10 -18.16 5.06 -18.94
N LEU A 11 -18.34 5.64 -17.75
CA LEU A 11 -19.63 5.96 -17.17
C LEU A 11 -20.38 7.04 -17.95
N ALA A 12 -19.67 8.10 -18.35
CA ALA A 12 -20.24 9.11 -19.24
C ALA A 12 -20.68 8.49 -20.57
N GLY A 13 -19.91 7.54 -21.09
CA GLY A 13 -20.24 6.78 -22.30
C GLY A 13 -21.53 5.97 -22.19
N THR A 14 -21.75 5.24 -21.09
CA THR A 14 -22.97 4.45 -20.90
C THR A 14 -24.22 5.33 -20.71
N VAL A 15 -24.10 6.43 -19.97
CA VAL A 15 -25.18 7.42 -19.82
C VAL A 15 -25.51 8.09 -21.16
N LEU A 16 -24.50 8.44 -21.96
CA LEU A 16 -24.69 9.03 -23.29
C LEU A 16 -25.38 8.06 -24.26
N ILE A 17 -24.97 6.77 -24.26
CA ILE A 17 -25.63 5.72 -25.05
C ILE A 17 -27.09 5.55 -24.61
N CYS A 18 -27.37 5.61 -23.31
CA CYS A 18 -28.72 5.54 -22.78
C CYS A 18 -29.58 6.74 -23.21
N LEU A 19 -29.00 7.96 -23.25
CA LEU A 19 -29.68 9.17 -23.70
C LEU A 19 -29.97 9.12 -25.22
N LEU A 20 -29.03 8.62 -26.01
CA LEU A 20 -29.16 8.45 -27.45
C LEU A 20 -30.13 7.33 -27.83
N ALA A 21 -30.29 6.32 -26.98
CA ALA A 21 -31.26 5.24 -27.15
C ALA A 21 -32.69 5.64 -26.72
N ALA A 22 -32.85 6.70 -25.91
CA ALA A 22 -34.15 7.19 -25.44
C ALA A 22 -35.18 7.53 -26.55
N PRO A 23 -34.81 8.20 -27.67
CA PRO A 23 -35.76 8.45 -28.76
C PRO A 23 -36.15 7.20 -29.57
N PHE A 24 -35.41 6.09 -29.47
CA PHE A 24 -35.69 4.83 -30.19
C PHE A 24 -36.54 3.83 -29.38
N LYS A 25 -37.13 4.29 -28.28
CA LYS A 25 -37.93 3.47 -27.36
C LYS A 25 -39.17 2.83 -28.02
N GLU A 26 -39.72 3.45 -29.06
CA GLU A 26 -40.96 3.04 -29.74
C GLU A 26 -40.73 2.25 -31.05
N THR A 27 -39.48 2.06 -31.50
CA THR A 27 -39.16 1.46 -32.82
C THR A 27 -39.05 -0.08 -32.84
N GLY A 28 -39.82 -0.77 -31.99
CA GLY A 28 -39.91 -2.23 -31.97
C GLY A 28 -39.01 -2.93 -30.93
N LEU A 29 -39.06 -4.27 -30.92
CA LEU A 29 -38.47 -5.13 -29.87
C LEU A 29 -36.97 -4.86 -29.63
N LEU A 30 -36.22 -4.57 -30.69
CA LEU A 30 -34.77 -4.30 -30.61
C LEU A 30 -34.46 -2.91 -30.02
N GLY A 31 -35.22 -1.87 -30.39
CA GLY A 31 -35.03 -0.51 -29.87
C GLY A 31 -35.44 -0.38 -28.40
N GLY A 32 -36.60 -0.96 -28.04
CA GLY A 32 -37.05 -1.02 -26.65
C GLY A 32 -36.13 -1.89 -25.77
N GLY A 33 -35.70 -3.05 -26.27
CA GLY A 33 -34.77 -3.93 -25.56
C GLY A 33 -33.41 -3.27 -25.30
N LEU A 34 -32.85 -2.57 -26.29
CA LEU A 34 -31.59 -1.85 -26.14
C LEU A 34 -31.71 -0.70 -25.13
N PHE A 35 -32.82 0.03 -25.11
CA PHE A 35 -33.07 1.08 -24.11
C PHE A 35 -33.13 0.51 -22.69
N HIS A 36 -33.89 -0.57 -22.46
CA HIS A 36 -33.99 -1.17 -21.14
C HIS A 36 -32.67 -1.77 -20.66
N MET A 37 -31.91 -2.41 -21.56
CA MET A 37 -30.56 -2.92 -21.26
C MET A 37 -29.59 -1.78 -20.93
N ALA A 38 -29.58 -0.70 -21.72
CA ALA A 38 -28.73 0.47 -21.48
C ALA A 38 -29.12 1.20 -20.18
N PHE A 39 -30.41 1.27 -19.87
CA PHE A 39 -30.91 1.87 -18.62
C PHE A 39 -30.49 1.04 -17.40
N ALA A 40 -30.67 -0.28 -17.46
CA ALA A 40 -30.23 -1.19 -16.41
C ALA A 40 -28.71 -1.13 -16.20
N ALA A 41 -27.94 -1.10 -17.30
CA ALA A 41 -26.48 -0.97 -17.25
C ALA A 41 -26.05 0.39 -16.67
N SER A 42 -26.77 1.47 -16.97
CA SER A 42 -26.47 2.81 -16.43
C SER A 42 -26.75 2.90 -14.94
N VAL A 43 -27.90 2.40 -14.47
CA VAL A 43 -28.23 2.39 -13.02
C VAL A 43 -27.28 1.46 -12.27
N GLY A 44 -26.97 0.28 -12.80
CA GLY A 44 -25.99 -0.64 -12.22
C GLY A 44 -24.59 -0.03 -12.15
N GLY A 45 -24.15 0.65 -13.20
CA GLY A 45 -22.85 1.33 -13.23
C GLY A 45 -22.75 2.50 -12.24
N ILE A 46 -23.81 3.28 -12.07
CA ILE A 46 -23.88 4.35 -11.06
C ILE A 46 -23.84 3.76 -9.65
N ALA A 47 -24.55 2.65 -9.41
CA ALA A 47 -24.57 1.98 -8.11
C ALA A 47 -23.19 1.40 -7.74
N ASP A 48 -22.50 0.75 -8.68
CA ASP A 48 -21.16 0.21 -8.48
C ASP A 48 -20.13 1.33 -8.21
N LEU A 49 -20.19 2.44 -8.97
CA LEU A 49 -19.35 3.61 -8.72
C LEU A 49 -19.60 4.19 -7.33
N PHE A 50 -20.85 4.26 -6.90
CA PHE A 50 -21.20 4.73 -5.57
C PHE A 50 -20.65 3.79 -4.50
N ALA A 51 -20.78 2.47 -4.67
CA ALA A 51 -20.26 1.47 -3.74
C ALA A 51 -18.75 1.59 -3.56
N VAL A 52 -17.98 1.58 -4.66
CA VAL A 52 -16.50 1.70 -4.62
C VAL A 52 -16.07 3.04 -4.04
N SER A 53 -16.69 4.14 -4.45
CA SER A 53 -16.34 5.48 -3.97
C SER A 53 -16.72 5.69 -2.50
N SER A 54 -17.79 5.06 -2.01
CA SER A 54 -18.22 5.13 -0.61
C SER A 54 -17.31 4.37 0.35
N LEU A 55 -16.57 3.40 -0.17
CA LEU A 55 -15.62 2.60 0.60
C LEU A 55 -14.42 3.44 1.06
N PHE A 56 -13.97 4.37 0.21
CA PHE A 56 -12.75 5.17 0.40
C PHE A 56 -13.00 6.68 0.56
N GLY A 57 -14.25 7.14 0.46
CA GLY A 57 -14.57 8.57 0.46
C GLY A 57 -16.06 8.89 0.44
N LYS A 58 -16.38 10.13 0.06
CA LYS A 58 -17.75 10.66 -0.06
C LYS A 58 -18.09 10.92 -1.53
N PRO A 59 -18.83 10.03 -2.23
CA PRO A 59 -19.07 10.12 -3.68
C PRO A 59 -19.82 11.38 -4.16
N LEU A 60 -20.63 12.02 -3.30
CA LEU A 60 -21.46 13.19 -3.66
C LEU A 60 -21.38 14.33 -2.62
N GLY A 61 -20.37 14.33 -1.74
CA GLY A 61 -20.23 15.32 -0.67
C GLY A 61 -21.22 15.19 0.50
N ILE A 62 -22.25 14.34 0.38
CA ILE A 62 -23.23 14.08 1.43
C ILE A 62 -22.76 12.89 2.28
N SER A 63 -22.50 13.14 3.57
CA SER A 63 -21.97 12.15 4.53
C SER A 63 -23.09 11.31 5.17
N CYS A 64 -23.85 10.55 4.39
CA CYS A 64 -24.78 9.57 4.97
C CYS A 64 -24.15 8.18 4.99
N ARG A 65 -23.56 7.79 6.14
CA ARG A 65 -22.98 6.44 6.41
C ARG A 65 -22.02 5.93 5.31
N THR A 66 -21.21 6.82 4.76
CA THR A 66 -20.10 6.52 3.84
C THR A 66 -18.77 6.88 4.52
N ASP A 67 -17.63 6.42 3.96
CA ASP A 67 -16.27 6.59 4.52
C ASP A 67 -15.88 5.57 5.62
N ILE A 68 -16.28 4.30 5.49
CA ILE A 68 -16.07 3.27 6.52
C ILE A 68 -14.57 3.04 6.78
N ILE A 69 -13.76 2.94 5.72
CA ILE A 69 -12.32 2.69 5.85
C ILE A 69 -11.57 3.95 6.32
N ALA A 70 -11.94 5.15 5.84
CA ALA A 70 -11.27 6.37 6.28
C ALA A 70 -11.57 6.70 7.76
N ARG A 71 -12.78 6.42 8.25
CA ARG A 71 -13.17 6.67 9.64
C ARG A 71 -12.50 5.73 10.65
N ARG A 72 -12.14 4.51 10.24
CA ARG A 72 -11.52 3.49 11.11
C ARG A 72 -10.12 3.09 10.63
N ARG A 73 -9.46 3.93 9.83
CA ARG A 73 -8.11 3.67 9.30
C ARG A 73 -7.16 3.30 10.43
N ASP A 74 -7.14 4.08 11.50
CA ASP A 74 -6.23 3.86 12.62
C ASP A 74 -6.48 2.49 13.28
N GLN A 75 -7.75 2.13 13.50
CA GLN A 75 -8.13 0.81 14.01
C GLN A 75 -7.69 -0.34 13.09
N ILE A 76 -7.81 -0.16 11.77
CA ILE A 76 -7.39 -1.17 10.78
C ILE A 76 -5.86 -1.30 10.78
N VAL A 77 -5.13 -0.19 10.88
CA VAL A 77 -3.66 -0.17 10.94
C VAL A 77 -3.17 -0.82 12.23
N ASP A 78 -3.80 -0.53 13.37
CA ASP A 78 -3.46 -1.13 14.65
C ASP A 78 -3.73 -2.65 14.63
N MET A 79 -4.86 -3.10 14.08
CA MET A 79 -5.13 -4.53 13.92
C MET A 79 -4.13 -5.21 12.99
N ALA A 80 -3.74 -4.57 11.88
CA ALA A 80 -2.73 -5.10 10.97
C ALA A 80 -1.35 -5.18 11.65
N ARG A 81 -0.99 -4.17 12.46
CA ARG A 81 0.24 -4.16 13.26
C ARG A 81 0.25 -5.31 14.26
N ASP A 82 -0.86 -5.51 14.99
CA ASP A 82 -0.99 -6.59 15.96
C ASP A 82 -0.90 -7.96 15.30
N MET A 83 -1.51 -8.14 14.13
CA MET A 83 -1.48 -9.39 13.40
C MET A 83 -0.07 -9.71 12.88
N VAL A 84 0.62 -8.72 12.30
CA VAL A 84 2.03 -8.85 11.89
C VAL A 84 2.94 -9.13 13.10
N GLY A 85 2.74 -8.43 14.22
CA GLY A 85 3.51 -8.64 15.44
C GLY A 85 3.33 -10.05 16.02
N LYS A 86 2.13 -10.61 15.93
CA LYS A 86 1.80 -11.93 16.50
C LYS A 86 2.06 -13.11 15.56
N GLU A 87 2.00 -12.93 14.25
CA GLU A 87 2.19 -14.02 13.28
C GLU A 87 3.55 -14.01 12.59
N LEU A 88 4.15 -12.83 12.35
CA LEU A 88 5.41 -12.71 11.61
C LEU A 88 6.62 -12.47 12.51
N PHE A 89 6.42 -12.01 13.74
CA PHE A 89 7.48 -11.75 14.73
C PHE A 89 7.26 -12.52 16.02
N THR A 90 6.76 -13.75 15.92
CA THR A 90 6.80 -14.70 17.04
C THR A 90 8.26 -14.95 17.41
N GLU A 91 8.58 -14.99 18.71
CA GLU A 91 9.94 -15.25 19.22
C GLU A 91 10.56 -16.47 18.52
N GLU A 92 9.78 -17.53 18.33
CA GLU A 92 10.17 -18.76 17.63
C GLU A 92 10.64 -18.51 16.19
N LEU A 93 9.93 -17.69 15.40
CA LEU A 93 10.30 -17.41 14.01
C LEU A 93 11.51 -16.47 13.93
N LEU A 94 11.64 -15.56 14.90
CA LEU A 94 12.76 -14.64 15.01
C LEU A 94 14.02 -15.40 15.42
N GLU A 95 13.92 -16.35 16.36
CA GLU A 95 14.99 -17.27 16.75
C GLU A 95 15.42 -18.14 15.57
N ASP A 96 14.47 -18.76 14.85
CA ASP A 96 14.76 -19.55 13.64
C ASP A 96 15.45 -18.72 12.54
N PHE A 97 15.03 -17.46 12.38
CA PHE A 97 15.62 -16.55 11.40
C PHE A 97 17.02 -16.09 11.80
N LEU A 98 17.23 -15.80 13.09
CA LEU A 98 18.53 -15.45 13.66
C LEU A 98 19.48 -16.64 13.59
N GLU A 99 19.05 -17.84 13.92
CA GLU A 99 19.92 -19.02 13.86
C GLU A 99 20.35 -19.31 12.41
N LYS A 100 19.46 -19.11 11.43
CA LYS A 100 19.75 -19.31 10.01
C LYS A 100 20.57 -18.19 9.35
N ASN A 101 20.33 -16.91 9.70
CA ASN A 101 21.00 -15.79 9.04
C ASN A 101 22.20 -15.25 9.83
N LEU A 102 22.21 -15.41 11.15
CA LEU A 102 23.29 -15.04 12.05
C LEU A 102 24.20 -16.24 12.32
N SER A 103 24.39 -17.11 11.33
CA SER A 103 25.48 -18.08 11.38
C SER A 103 26.79 -17.29 11.52
N CYS A 104 27.62 -17.67 12.49
CA CYS A 104 28.88 -17.02 12.85
C CYS A 104 29.78 -16.64 11.67
N GLU A 105 29.60 -17.25 10.50
CA GLU A 105 30.23 -16.87 9.23
C GLU A 105 30.01 -15.43 8.81
N LEU A 106 28.82 -14.85 8.97
CA LEU A 106 28.56 -13.46 8.51
C LEU A 106 29.26 -12.45 9.42
N ILE A 107 29.24 -12.72 10.74
CA ILE A 107 29.97 -11.95 11.75
C ILE A 107 31.49 -12.08 11.54
N LEU A 108 31.99 -13.29 11.30
CA LEU A 108 33.40 -13.53 10.98
C LEU A 108 33.80 -12.83 9.68
N ALA A 109 33.01 -12.95 8.62
CA ALA A 109 33.28 -12.29 7.34
C ALA A 109 33.24 -10.75 7.44
N GLN A 110 32.40 -10.18 8.30
CA GLN A 110 32.38 -8.74 8.55
C GLN A 110 33.52 -8.26 9.44
N ILE A 111 33.95 -9.06 10.42
CA ILE A 111 35.11 -8.77 11.27
C ILE A 111 36.40 -8.85 10.45
N GLU A 112 36.58 -9.92 9.66
CA GLU A 112 37.74 -10.12 8.78
C GLU A 112 37.83 -9.02 7.71
N LYS A 113 36.69 -8.54 7.20
CA LYS A 113 36.62 -7.41 6.27
C LYS A 113 36.90 -6.04 6.90
N GLN A 114 36.79 -5.91 8.21
CA GLN A 114 37.09 -4.67 8.95
C GLN A 114 38.48 -4.67 9.58
N GLU A 115 39.18 -5.80 9.60
CA GLU A 115 40.50 -5.95 10.20
C GLU A 115 41.56 -5.03 9.56
N GLU A 116 41.48 -4.80 8.23
CA GLU A 116 42.35 -3.84 7.52
C GLU A 116 42.18 -2.38 7.98
N LEU A 117 41.01 -2.00 8.49
CA LEU A 117 40.70 -0.64 8.96
C LEU A 117 40.98 -0.46 10.46
N LEU A 118 41.03 -1.56 11.23
CA LEU A 118 41.19 -1.55 12.67
C LEU A 118 42.66 -1.46 13.11
N LEU A 119 43.57 -2.06 12.34
CA LEU A 119 45.03 -2.00 12.55
C LEU A 119 45.58 -0.55 12.59
N PRO A 120 45.30 0.33 11.62
CA PRO A 120 45.81 1.71 11.66
C PRO A 120 45.18 2.53 12.78
N LEU A 121 43.94 2.24 13.18
CA LEU A 121 43.26 2.93 14.27
C LEU A 121 43.89 2.55 15.62
N LEU A 122 44.16 1.25 15.82
CA LEU A 122 44.82 0.73 17.02
C LEU A 122 46.27 1.22 17.13
N GLU A 123 46.99 1.27 16.01
CA GLU A 123 48.34 1.84 15.97
C GLU A 123 48.33 3.34 16.29
N SER A 124 47.37 4.10 15.76
CA SER A 124 47.20 5.53 16.07
C SER A 124 46.88 5.78 17.55
N ALA A 125 46.06 4.92 18.15
CA ALA A 125 45.66 5.00 19.55
C ALA A 125 46.83 4.63 20.48
N CYS A 126 47.58 3.58 20.18
CA CYS A 126 48.80 3.21 20.90
C CYS A 126 49.86 4.30 20.82
N ARG A 127 50.05 4.92 19.64
CA ARG A 127 51.02 6.01 19.45
C ARG A 127 50.64 7.26 20.24
N CYS A 128 49.34 7.60 20.27
CA CYS A 128 48.83 8.69 21.11
C CYS A 128 48.95 8.38 22.61
N GLY A 129 48.68 7.14 23.02
CA GLY A 129 48.82 6.71 24.41
C GLY A 129 50.27 6.77 24.91
N ILE A 130 51.22 6.28 24.11
CA ILE A 130 52.65 6.33 24.45
C ILE A 130 53.15 7.79 24.52
N LEU A 131 52.73 8.66 23.60
CA LEU A 131 53.08 10.09 23.63
C LEU A 131 52.45 10.85 24.82
N ALA A 132 51.27 10.43 25.27
CA ALA A 132 50.63 11.01 26.45
C ALA A 132 51.31 10.57 27.76
N VAL A 133 51.85 9.35 27.80
CA VAL A 133 52.62 8.83 28.95
C VAL A 133 54.01 9.47 29.02
N ASP A 134 54.66 9.74 27.89
CA ASP A 134 56.01 10.33 27.84
C ASP A 134 56.03 11.83 28.22
N LYS A 135 54.94 12.56 27.98
CA LYS A 135 54.78 13.97 28.41
C LYS A 135 54.41 14.15 29.90
N GLY A 136 54.29 13.06 30.66
CA GLY A 136 53.89 13.05 32.07
C GLY A 136 55.04 12.97 33.08
N LYS A 137 56.30 13.14 32.65
CA LYS A 137 57.49 13.31 33.53
C LYS A 137 58.07 14.70 33.36
#